data_AF-A0AAW8WDA0-F1
#
_entry.id   AF-A0AAW8WDA0-F1
#
_cell.length_a   1.000
_cell.length_b   1.000
_cell.length_c   1.000
_cell.angle_alpha   90.00
_cell.angle_beta   90.00
_cell.angle_gamma   90.00
#
_symmetry.space_group_name_H-M   'P 1'
#
loop_
_entity.id
_entity.type
_entity.pdbx_description
1 polymer ?
#
loop_
_entity_poly.entity_id
_entity_poly.type
_entity_poly.pdbx_seq_one_letter_code
_entity_poly.pdbx_strand_id
1 'polypeptide(L)'
;MKTYGIGAVAERMGLSVATIRYYDETGLLPFVKRDQAGRRRFTDDNIQLLQMILDLKHAGVAIKDIAHFVSWRLDGDDSLHERYQFLAKHEQTLEDEISQLESSLAYLRFKKWYYRTAEEAGTEKIHLRAGSKQVDPQTYREYQELLQAGHTAQELGNGSKK
;
A
#
# COMPACT_ATOMS: atom_id res chain seq x y z
N MET A 1 25.26 -20.01 -13.69
CA MET A 1 24.11 -19.20 -13.23
C MET A 1 22.82 -19.81 -13.77
N LYS A 2 21.82 -20.04 -12.92
CA LYS A 2 20.53 -20.62 -13.34
C LYS A 2 19.75 -19.58 -14.15
N THR A 3 19.06 -20.02 -15.20
CA THR A 3 18.21 -19.13 -15.99
C THR A 3 16.81 -19.72 -16.16
N TYR A 4 15.83 -18.83 -16.28
CA TYR A 4 14.41 -19.16 -16.33
C TYR A 4 13.79 -18.60 -17.61
N GLY A 5 12.82 -19.35 -18.16
CA GLY A 5 11.97 -18.84 -19.23
C GLY A 5 10.89 -17.91 -18.68
N ILE A 6 10.35 -17.05 -19.55
CA ILE A 6 9.32 -16.07 -19.18
C ILE A 6 8.08 -16.69 -18.50
N GLY A 7 7.68 -17.90 -18.90
CA GLY A 7 6.54 -18.61 -18.30
C GLY A 7 6.79 -19.00 -16.84
N ALA A 8 7.98 -19.53 -16.53
CA ALA A 8 8.35 -19.88 -15.16
C ALA A 8 8.46 -18.65 -14.25
N VAL A 9 8.95 -17.52 -14.80
CA VAL A 9 8.99 -16.25 -14.06
C VAL A 9 7.59 -15.70 -13.84
N ALA A 10 6.73 -15.74 -14.87
CA ALA A 10 5.33 -15.32 -14.77
C ALA A 10 4.61 -16.07 -13.65
N GLU A 11 4.72 -17.38 -13.61
CA GLU A 11 4.17 -18.22 -12.55
C GLU A 11 4.75 -17.87 -11.17
N ARG A 12 6.08 -17.80 -11.04
CA ARG A 12 6.76 -17.48 -9.78
C ARG A 12 6.36 -16.11 -9.21
N MET A 13 6.13 -15.12 -10.07
CA MET A 13 5.83 -13.74 -9.68
C MET A 13 4.32 -13.47 -9.62
N GLY A 14 3.46 -14.44 -9.95
CA GLY A 14 2.02 -14.22 -10.06
C GLY A 14 1.62 -13.21 -11.15
N LEU A 15 2.42 -13.09 -12.21
CA LEU A 15 2.19 -12.16 -13.31
C LEU A 15 1.76 -12.90 -14.57
N SER A 16 1.06 -12.22 -15.47
CA SER A 16 0.88 -12.74 -16.83
C SER A 16 2.16 -12.57 -17.65
N VAL A 17 2.42 -13.50 -18.58
CA VAL A 17 3.50 -13.36 -19.56
C VAL A 17 3.39 -12.04 -20.34
N ALA A 18 2.17 -11.59 -20.63
CA ALA A 18 1.91 -10.31 -21.27
C ALA A 18 2.39 -9.12 -20.41
N THR A 19 2.21 -9.16 -19.10
CA THR A 19 2.71 -8.12 -18.18
C THR A 19 4.23 -8.03 -18.20
N ILE A 20 4.92 -9.18 -18.16
CA ILE A 20 6.38 -9.20 -18.23
C ILE A 20 6.89 -8.69 -19.58
N ARG A 21 6.19 -9.01 -20.69
CA ARG A 21 6.52 -8.45 -22.01
C ARG A 21 6.34 -6.94 -22.05
N TYR A 22 5.23 -6.44 -21.50
CA TYR A 22 4.96 -5.02 -21.40
C TYR A 22 6.03 -4.28 -20.59
N TYR A 23 6.50 -4.85 -19.47
CA TYR A 23 7.61 -4.28 -18.70
C TYR A 23 8.90 -4.21 -19.51
N ASP A 24 9.20 -5.23 -20.30
CA ASP A 24 10.36 -5.20 -21.18
C ASP A 24 10.24 -4.13 -22.28
N GLU A 25 9.09 -4.06 -22.95
CA GLU A 25 8.81 -3.09 -24.01
C GLU A 25 8.83 -1.64 -23.53
N THR A 26 8.52 -1.41 -22.24
CA THR A 26 8.60 -0.09 -21.59
C THR A 26 9.98 0.23 -21.01
N GLY A 27 10.98 -0.64 -21.23
CA GLY A 27 12.36 -0.40 -20.82
C GLY A 27 12.69 -0.75 -19.36
N LEU A 28 11.78 -1.42 -18.64
CA LEU A 28 11.99 -1.78 -17.23
C LEU A 28 12.93 -2.98 -17.04
N LEU A 29 13.24 -3.72 -18.09
CA LEU A 29 14.03 -4.95 -18.02
C LEU A 29 15.32 -4.91 -18.85
N PRO A 30 16.14 -3.83 -18.76
CA PRO A 30 17.29 -3.65 -19.67
C PRO A 30 18.40 -4.69 -19.45
N PHE A 31 18.39 -5.38 -18.30
CA PHE A 31 19.40 -6.38 -17.94
C PHE A 31 19.02 -7.82 -18.33
N VAL A 32 17.86 -8.04 -18.96
CA VAL A 32 17.43 -9.38 -19.37
C VAL A 32 18.09 -9.78 -20.68
N LYS A 33 18.88 -10.86 -20.64
CA LYS A 33 19.55 -11.39 -21.83
C LYS A 33 18.62 -12.26 -22.68
N ARG A 34 18.97 -12.42 -23.95
CA ARG A 34 18.32 -13.35 -24.88
C ARG A 34 19.24 -14.53 -25.18
N ASP A 35 18.67 -15.71 -25.38
CA ASP A 35 19.40 -16.87 -25.89
C ASP A 35 19.61 -16.80 -27.42
N GLN A 36 20.30 -17.80 -27.98
CA GLN A 36 20.57 -17.90 -29.43
C GLN A 36 19.30 -17.97 -30.29
N ALA A 37 18.17 -18.39 -29.71
CA ALA A 37 16.87 -18.43 -30.39
C ALA A 37 16.07 -17.12 -30.18
N GLY A 38 16.68 -16.07 -29.61
CA GLY A 38 16.07 -14.77 -29.35
C GLY A 38 15.12 -14.73 -28.15
N ARG A 39 15.04 -15.81 -27.35
CA ARG A 39 14.11 -15.92 -26.22
C ARG A 39 14.74 -15.33 -24.96
N ARG A 40 13.95 -14.59 -24.18
CA ARG A 40 14.39 -13.99 -22.92
C ARG A 40 14.76 -15.07 -21.90
N ARG A 41 15.92 -14.89 -21.25
CA ARG A 41 16.45 -15.73 -20.18
C ARG A 41 16.65 -14.88 -18.95
N PHE A 42 15.77 -15.09 -17.99
CA PHE A 42 15.77 -14.38 -16.73
C PHE A 42 16.72 -15.05 -15.75
N THR A 43 17.42 -14.24 -14.98
CA THR A 43 18.32 -14.66 -13.91
C THR A 43 17.66 -14.35 -12.56
N ASP A 44 18.24 -14.82 -11.46
CA ASP A 44 17.71 -14.46 -10.13
C ASP A 44 17.78 -12.94 -9.88
N ASP A 45 18.78 -12.24 -10.44
CA ASP A 45 18.87 -10.77 -10.36
C ASP A 45 17.75 -10.08 -11.14
N ASN A 46 17.35 -10.64 -12.30
CA ASN A 46 16.21 -10.11 -13.04
C ASN A 46 14.88 -10.33 -12.30
N ILE A 47 14.80 -11.39 -11.50
CA ILE A 47 13.62 -11.65 -10.65
C ILE A 47 13.57 -10.63 -9.50
N GLN A 48 14.70 -10.30 -8.89
CA GLN A 48 14.78 -9.22 -7.89
C GLN A 48 14.41 -7.85 -8.48
N LEU A 49 14.86 -7.55 -9.70
CA LEU A 49 14.45 -6.35 -10.44
C LEU A 49 12.92 -6.31 -10.65
N LEU A 50 12.32 -7.44 -11.05
CA LEU A 50 10.86 -7.55 -11.18
C LEU A 50 10.15 -7.33 -9.85
N GLN A 51 10.66 -7.87 -8.74
CA GLN A 51 10.08 -7.64 -7.41
C GLN A 51 10.10 -6.16 -7.04
N MET A 52 11.24 -5.49 -7.22
CA MET A 52 11.36 -4.04 -6.98
C MET A 52 10.38 -3.22 -7.84
N ILE A 53 10.20 -3.58 -9.12
CA ILE A 53 9.21 -2.93 -9.99
C ILE A 53 7.78 -3.10 -9.42
N LEU A 54 7.45 -4.29 -8.92
CA LEU A 54 6.14 -4.55 -8.32
C LEU A 54 5.95 -3.76 -7.02
N ASP A 55 6.96 -3.70 -6.16
CA ASP A 55 6.88 -2.97 -4.90
C ASP A 55 6.70 -1.47 -5.14
N LEU A 56 7.45 -0.88 -6.07
CA LEU A 56 7.26 0.52 -6.48
C LEU A 56 5.89 0.75 -7.11
N LYS A 57 5.38 -0.19 -7.91
CA LYS A 57 4.03 -0.08 -8.48
C LYS A 57 2.95 -0.14 -7.39
N HIS A 58 3.11 -1.01 -6.39
CA HIS A 58 2.20 -1.07 -5.23
C HIS A 58 2.28 0.21 -4.40
N ALA A 59 3.44 0.85 -4.35
CA ALA A 59 3.66 2.17 -3.76
C ALA A 59 3.07 3.33 -4.59
N GLY A 60 2.27 3.05 -5.63
CA GLY A 60 1.63 4.07 -6.46
C GLY A 60 2.55 4.74 -7.49
N VAL A 61 3.79 4.28 -7.64
CA VAL A 61 4.75 4.86 -8.59
C VAL A 61 4.34 4.51 -10.02
N ALA A 62 4.26 5.52 -10.89
CA ALA A 62 3.89 5.31 -12.28
C ALA A 62 4.98 4.54 -13.04
N ILE A 63 4.58 3.62 -13.92
CA ILE A 63 5.50 2.77 -14.71
C ILE A 63 6.59 3.58 -15.44
N LYS A 64 6.25 4.77 -15.96
CA LYS A 64 7.21 5.68 -16.60
C LYS A 64 8.32 6.15 -15.65
N ASP A 65 8.00 6.39 -14.39
CA ASP A 65 8.91 6.91 -13.38
C ASP A 65 9.79 5.76 -12.85
N ILE A 66 9.21 4.55 -12.73
CA ILE A 66 9.97 3.32 -12.47
C ILE A 66 10.96 3.05 -13.61
N ALA A 67 10.58 3.25 -14.87
CA ALA A 67 11.47 3.07 -16.02
C ALA A 67 12.65 4.05 -15.98
N HIS A 68 12.41 5.30 -15.59
CA HIS A 68 13.47 6.29 -15.35
C HIS A 68 14.40 5.87 -14.20
N PHE A 69 13.83 5.40 -13.09
CA PHE A 69 14.62 4.88 -11.97
C PHE A 69 15.49 3.69 -12.39
N VAL A 70 14.97 2.78 -13.21
CA VAL A 70 15.71 1.65 -13.76
C VAL A 70 16.81 2.11 -14.72
N SER A 71 16.59 3.15 -15.54
CA SER A 71 17.64 3.67 -16.42
C SER A 71 18.81 4.26 -15.64
N TRP A 72 18.58 4.93 -14.53
CA TRP A 72 19.67 5.40 -13.65
C TRP A 72 20.55 4.27 -13.13
N ARG A 73 20.01 3.05 -12.97
CA ARG A 73 20.86 1.91 -12.59
C ARG A 73 21.87 1.53 -13.67
N LEU A 74 21.67 1.92 -14.93
CA LEU A 74 22.63 1.75 -16.01
C LEU A 74 23.81 2.73 -15.88
N ASP A 75 23.57 3.90 -15.29
CA ASP A 75 24.59 4.94 -15.06
C ASP A 75 25.50 4.61 -13.86
N GLY A 76 25.21 3.54 -13.12
CA GLY A 76 26.04 3.10 -12.00
C GLY A 76 26.08 4.13 -10.87
N ASP A 77 27.27 4.39 -10.33
CA ASP A 77 27.44 5.22 -9.13
C ASP A 77 27.14 6.70 -9.36
N ASP A 78 27.20 7.17 -10.61
CA ASP A 78 26.92 8.55 -10.99
C ASP A 78 25.48 8.97 -10.72
N SER A 79 24.56 8.01 -10.56
CA SER A 79 23.12 8.25 -10.31
C SER A 79 22.68 7.94 -8.87
N LEU A 80 23.62 7.70 -7.94
CA LEU A 80 23.28 7.32 -6.56
C LEU A 80 22.40 8.37 -5.87
N HIS A 81 22.68 9.65 -6.11
CA HIS A 81 21.93 10.74 -5.50
C HIS A 81 20.48 10.77 -6.01
N GLU A 82 20.27 10.68 -7.32
CA GLU A 82 18.98 10.67 -7.99
C GLU A 82 18.14 9.47 -7.54
N ARG A 83 18.76 8.29 -7.47
CA ARG A 83 18.10 7.06 -7.00
C ARG A 83 17.66 7.17 -5.55
N TYR A 84 18.50 7.75 -4.69
CA TYR A 84 18.14 7.99 -3.28
C TYR A 84 16.98 8.98 -3.16
N GLN A 85 17.06 10.13 -3.83
CA GLN A 85 16.02 11.16 -3.79
C GLN A 85 14.67 10.64 -4.31
N PHE A 86 14.70 9.82 -5.36
CA PHE A 86 13.52 9.16 -5.89
C PHE A 86 12.83 8.29 -4.84
N LEU A 87 13.60 7.44 -4.14
CA LEU A 87 13.05 6.58 -3.10
C LEU A 87 12.54 7.38 -1.90
N ALA A 88 13.32 8.37 -1.42
CA ALA A 88 12.92 9.21 -0.29
C ALA A 88 11.61 9.98 -0.55
N LYS A 89 11.41 10.47 -1.78
CA LYS A 89 10.16 11.12 -2.18
C LYS A 89 8.96 10.17 -2.09
N HIS A 90 9.13 8.95 -2.61
CA HIS A 90 8.05 7.96 -2.63
C HIS A 90 7.80 7.34 -1.24
N GLU A 91 8.82 7.22 -0.41
CA GLU A 91 8.70 6.89 1.02
C GLU A 91 7.83 7.92 1.73
N GLN A 92 8.14 9.22 1.63
CA GLN A 92 7.32 10.28 2.25
C GLN A 92 5.87 10.27 1.76
N THR A 93 5.66 10.04 0.46
CA THR A 93 4.30 9.96 -0.12
C THR A 93 3.51 8.82 0.52
N LEU A 94 4.13 7.65 0.70
CA LEU A 94 3.50 6.51 1.36
C LEU A 94 3.23 6.76 2.84
N GLU A 95 4.14 7.41 3.56
CA GLU A 95 3.93 7.78 4.96
C GLU A 95 2.71 8.70 5.12
N ASP A 96 2.57 9.68 4.22
CA ASP A 96 1.42 10.59 4.22
C ASP A 96 0.11 9.84 3.94
N GLU A 97 0.11 8.91 2.97
CA GLU A 97 -1.03 8.05 2.67
C GLU A 97 -1.41 7.13 3.84
N ILE A 98 -0.42 6.52 4.50
CA ILE A 98 -0.63 5.69 5.69
C ILE A 98 -1.28 6.52 6.79
N SER A 99 -0.76 7.70 7.09
CA SER A 99 -1.31 8.62 8.11
C SER A 99 -2.77 9.02 7.81
N GLN A 100 -3.08 9.28 6.54
CA GLN A 100 -4.45 9.58 6.10
C GLN A 100 -5.39 8.37 6.24
N LEU A 101 -4.93 7.17 5.88
CA LEU A 101 -5.69 5.94 6.01
C LEU A 101 -5.93 5.57 7.47
N GLU A 102 -4.94 5.75 8.33
CA GLU A 102 -5.06 5.55 9.78
C GLU A 102 -6.08 6.51 10.40
N SER A 103 -6.05 7.79 10.01
CA SER A 103 -7.04 8.79 10.43
C SER A 103 -8.46 8.40 9.98
N SER A 104 -8.59 7.95 8.73
CA SER A 104 -9.86 7.49 8.17
C SER A 104 -10.38 6.24 8.91
N LEU A 105 -9.48 5.30 9.20
CA LEU A 105 -9.79 4.09 9.96
C LEU A 105 -10.22 4.41 11.40
N ALA A 106 -9.55 5.37 12.04
CA ALA A 106 -9.93 5.85 13.37
C ALA A 106 -11.35 6.43 13.39
N TYR A 107 -11.72 7.22 12.38
CA TYR A 107 -13.08 7.73 12.24
C TYR A 107 -14.11 6.61 12.05
N LEU A 108 -13.82 5.62 11.20
CA LEU A 108 -14.72 4.47 11.00
C LEU A 108 -14.90 3.68 12.29
N ARG A 109 -13.84 3.48 13.07
CA ARG A 109 -13.89 2.80 14.37
C ARG A 109 -14.72 3.56 15.39
N PHE A 110 -14.54 4.88 15.47
CA PHE A 110 -15.40 5.75 16.28
C PHE A 110 -16.88 5.61 15.89
N LYS A 111 -17.20 5.71 14.58
CA LYS A 111 -18.58 5.58 14.11
C LYS A 111 -19.17 4.20 14.37
N LYS A 112 -18.36 3.14 14.30
CA LYS A 112 -18.80 1.79 14.67
C LYS A 112 -19.17 1.71 16.14
N TRP A 113 -18.34 2.24 17.04
CA TRP A 113 -18.67 2.32 18.48
C TRP A 113 -19.92 3.18 18.75
N TYR A 114 -20.04 4.34 18.09
CA TYR A 114 -21.19 5.24 18.18
C TYR A 114 -22.49 4.50 17.85
N TYR A 115 -22.54 3.81 16.70
CA TYR A 115 -23.78 3.17 16.26
C TYR A 115 -24.09 1.93 17.09
N ARG A 116 -23.06 1.22 17.54
CA ARG A 116 -23.23 0.08 18.44
C ARG A 116 -23.88 0.49 19.76
N THR A 117 -23.34 1.50 20.42
CA THR A 117 -23.88 1.97 21.71
C THR A 117 -25.28 2.58 21.53
N ALA A 118 -25.56 3.23 20.40
CA ALA A 118 -26.90 3.67 20.05
C ALA A 118 -27.88 2.50 19.81
N GLU A 119 -27.43 1.42 19.15
CA GLU A 119 -28.21 0.19 18.96
C GLU A 119 -28.52 -0.48 20.31
N GLU A 120 -27.53 -0.61 21.19
CA GLU A 120 -27.69 -1.16 22.54
C GLU A 120 -28.64 -0.32 23.40
N ALA A 121 -28.64 1.01 23.24
CA ALA A 121 -29.58 1.92 23.89
C ALA A 121 -30.95 2.02 23.19
N GLY A 122 -31.09 1.42 22.00
CA GLY A 122 -32.29 1.53 21.16
C GLY A 122 -32.55 2.93 20.59
N THR A 123 -31.60 3.86 20.68
CA THR A 123 -31.75 5.24 20.18
C THR A 123 -30.41 5.94 20.01
N GLU A 124 -30.28 6.72 18.93
CA GLU A 124 -29.11 7.62 18.75
C GLU A 124 -29.12 8.84 19.68
N LYS A 125 -30.24 9.12 20.37
CA LYS A 125 -30.36 10.30 21.24
C LYS A 125 -29.29 10.38 22.34
N ILE A 126 -28.69 9.25 22.72
CA ILE A 126 -27.58 9.21 23.70
C ILE A 126 -26.34 9.97 23.22
N HIS A 127 -26.20 10.17 21.90
CA HIS A 127 -25.04 10.81 21.28
C HIS A 127 -25.37 12.12 20.57
N LEU A 128 -26.63 12.53 20.56
CA LEU A 128 -27.07 13.75 19.90
C LEU A 128 -27.25 14.88 20.92
N ARG A 129 -26.98 16.11 20.50
CA ARG A 129 -27.33 17.29 21.29
C ARG A 129 -28.84 17.30 21.57
N ALA A 130 -29.22 17.68 22.78
CA ALA A 130 -30.62 17.75 23.18
C ALA A 130 -31.46 18.59 22.19
N GLY A 131 -32.54 18.00 21.67
CA GLY A 131 -33.43 18.65 20.70
C GLY A 131 -32.85 18.83 19.29
N SER A 132 -31.71 18.21 18.97
CA SER A 132 -31.03 18.35 17.68
C SER A 132 -30.71 16.99 17.04
N LYS A 133 -30.40 17.02 15.74
CA LYS A 133 -29.87 15.87 14.97
C LYS A 133 -28.34 15.92 14.84
N GLN A 134 -27.69 16.86 15.52
CA GLN A 134 -26.23 16.98 15.51
C GLN A 134 -25.62 16.15 16.64
N VAL A 135 -24.52 15.46 16.34
CA VAL A 135 -23.72 14.71 17.32
C VAL A 135 -23.18 15.67 18.38
N ASP A 136 -23.30 15.28 19.64
CA ASP A 136 -22.70 16.02 20.75
C ASP A 136 -21.17 15.90 20.68
N PRO A 137 -20.40 17.00 20.70
CA PRO A 137 -18.94 16.95 20.78
C PRO A 137 -18.41 16.10 21.94
N GLN A 138 -19.19 15.96 23.03
CA GLN A 138 -18.82 15.11 24.16
C GLN A 138 -18.76 13.62 23.79
N THR A 139 -19.56 13.15 22.82
CA THR A 139 -19.52 11.76 22.36
C THR A 139 -18.15 11.36 21.83
N TYR A 140 -17.47 12.26 21.11
CA TYR A 140 -16.11 11.95 20.64
C TYR A 140 -15.09 11.96 21.79
N ARG A 141 -15.27 12.83 22.80
CA ARG A 141 -14.38 12.86 23.96
C ARG A 141 -14.50 11.59 24.80
N GLU A 142 -15.73 11.12 25.04
CA GLU A 142 -15.99 9.84 25.72
C GLU A 142 -15.29 8.70 25.01
N TYR A 143 -15.40 8.63 23.68
CA TYR A 143 -14.67 7.64 22.89
C TYR A 143 -13.15 7.71 23.10
N GLN A 144 -12.57 8.92 23.11
CA GLN A 144 -11.13 9.08 23.36
C GLN A 144 -10.72 8.69 24.78
N GLU A 145 -11.53 8.99 25.78
CA GLU A 145 -11.30 8.59 27.17
C GLU A 145 -11.29 7.06 27.31
N LEU A 146 -12.20 6.35 26.62
CA LEU A 146 -12.21 4.89 26.58
C LEU A 146 -10.92 4.32 25.97
N LEU A 147 -10.41 4.92 24.90
CA LEU A 147 -9.12 4.51 24.31
C LEU A 147 -7.95 4.75 25.28
N GLN A 148 -7.94 5.90 25.96
CA GLN A 148 -6.92 6.23 26.96
C GLN A 148 -6.97 5.33 28.20
N ALA A 149 -8.17 4.83 28.55
CA ALA A 149 -8.36 3.86 29.62
C ALA A 149 -7.89 2.43 29.25
N GLY A 150 -7.36 2.23 28.04
CA GLY A 150 -6.78 0.96 27.59
C GLY A 150 -7.71 0.09 26.75
N HIS A 151 -8.93 0.54 26.42
CA HIS A 151 -9.78 -0.18 25.48
C HIS A 151 -9.25 -0.01 24.05
N THR A 152 -9.25 -1.09 23.28
CA THR A 152 -8.96 -1.00 21.86
C THR A 152 -10.20 -0.53 21.08
N ALA A 153 -9.97 0.24 20.03
CA ALA A 153 -11.03 0.67 19.12
C ALA A 153 -11.80 -0.50 18.49
N GLN A 154 -11.17 -1.66 18.35
CA GLN A 154 -11.79 -2.89 17.86
C GLN A 154 -12.74 -3.49 18.89
N GLU A 155 -12.37 -3.56 20.16
CA GLU A 155 -13.24 -4.02 21.25
C GLU A 155 -14.48 -3.13 21.38
N LEU A 156 -14.29 -1.81 21.37
CA LEU A 156 -15.37 -0.83 21.47
C LEU A 156 -16.40 -0.96 20.33
N GLY A 157 -15.95 -1.29 19.11
CA GLY A 157 -16.83 -1.47 17.96
C GLY A 157 -17.43 -2.88 17.81
N ASN A 158 -16.74 -3.93 18.27
CA ASN A 158 -17.16 -5.33 18.12
C ASN A 158 -17.93 -5.86 19.33
N GLY A 159 -17.75 -5.20 20.49
CA GLY A 159 -18.27 -5.45 21.83
C GLY A 159 -18.39 -6.91 22.25
N SER A 160 -18.86 -7.12 23.47
CA SER A 160 -18.96 -8.47 24.01
C SER A 160 -19.96 -9.26 23.20
N LYS A 161 -19.48 -10.30 22.50
CA LYS A 161 -20.34 -11.40 22.03
C LYS A 161 -21.17 -11.84 23.25
N LYS A 162 -22.47 -11.55 23.25
CA LYS A 162 -23.42 -12.33 24.05
C LYS A 162 -23.61 -13.68 23.36
#